data_AF-A0A1I1HSX6-F1
#
_entry.id   AF-A0A1I1HSX6-F1
#
_cell.length_a   1.000
_cell.length_b   1.000
_cell.length_c   1.000
_cell.angle_alpha   90.00
_cell.angle_beta   90.00
_cell.angle_gamma   90.00
#
_symmetry.space_group_name_H-M   'P 1'
#
loop_
_entity.id
_entity.type
_entity.pdbx_description
1 polymer ?
#
loop_
_entity_poly.entity_id
_entity_poly.type
_entity_poly.pdbx_seq_one_letter_code
_entity_poly.pdbx_strand_id
1 'polypeptide(L)'
;MKNIQLEISKECPEEYIEIIKDYWKYEGTPFDFINKPKKIRDKYTISQQDLNKIIKPYSKLTFYFHCTSCNSYEFQEVRSQSACVQKLREIKPSKFDEFRCEHCENQMKIEKLKQKEQDRKKMIARLEKAVDEQRWEELKDFEYKLLDHCISKDLAELKQFYGTKLGKDQIKRLFRGLYILEEFELLVLKTDRYSKTIRGYEVHEKLKENFKYNPRPYKNSIDEEPEIDFDQLDALKFLLPVNRTKLRPDDPRYAGRTKFPKRIIIEPNVEYSFALWERSNGSLYLTLLPTDDIYPSPRVSPL
;
A
#
# COMPACT_ATOMS: atom_id res chain seq x y z
N MET A 1 -25.25 12.55 30.79
CA MET A 1 -25.47 13.92 31.32
C MET A 1 -25.99 13.82 32.73
N LYS A 2 -25.63 14.76 33.60
CA LYS A 2 -26.10 14.79 35.00
C LYS A 2 -26.36 16.23 35.45
N ASN A 3 -27.08 16.37 36.56
CA ASN A 3 -27.34 17.62 37.27
C ASN A 3 -27.86 18.75 36.36
N ILE A 4 -28.94 18.46 35.63
CA ILE A 4 -29.62 19.46 34.80
C ILE A 4 -30.36 20.42 35.73
N GLN A 5 -30.09 21.71 35.61
CA GLN A 5 -30.70 22.76 36.42
C GLN A 5 -31.10 23.94 35.54
N LEU A 6 -32.34 24.40 35.73
CA LEU A 6 -32.82 25.66 35.18
C LEU A 6 -32.57 26.75 36.21
N GLU A 7 -31.74 27.72 35.87
CA GLU A 7 -31.52 28.90 36.69
C GLU A 7 -32.30 30.08 36.11
N ILE A 8 -33.13 30.70 36.95
CA ILE A 8 -33.86 31.93 36.64
C ILE A 8 -33.23 33.06 37.46
N SER A 9 -32.92 34.17 36.80
CA SER A 9 -32.34 35.35 37.45
C SER A 9 -33.25 35.86 38.57
N LYS A 10 -32.67 36.30 39.68
CA LYS A 10 -33.41 36.94 40.79
C LYS A 10 -34.09 38.24 40.36
N GLU A 11 -33.59 38.87 39.31
CA GLU A 11 -34.12 40.11 38.72
C GLU A 11 -35.22 39.84 37.68
N CYS A 12 -35.62 38.57 37.49
CA CYS A 12 -36.69 38.21 36.55
C CYS A 12 -38.04 38.75 37.06
N PRO A 13 -38.77 39.54 36.24
CA PRO A 13 -40.16 39.89 36.53
C PRO A 13 -41.02 38.63 36.74
N GLU A 14 -41.93 38.67 37.72
CA GLU A 14 -42.78 37.52 38.07
C GLU A 14 -43.61 37.03 36.88
N GLU A 15 -44.10 37.95 36.06
CA GLU A 15 -44.86 37.68 34.83
C GLU A 15 -44.09 36.82 33.80
N TYR A 16 -42.77 36.79 33.85
CA TYR A 16 -41.93 36.04 32.91
C TYR A 16 -41.56 34.63 33.41
N ILE A 17 -41.71 34.36 34.70
CA ILE A 17 -41.27 33.10 35.31
C ILE A 17 -41.97 31.90 34.66
N GLU A 18 -43.29 31.98 34.47
CA GLU A 18 -44.05 30.89 33.87
C GLU A 18 -43.71 30.70 32.38
N ILE A 19 -43.46 31.78 31.64
CA ILE A 19 -43.00 31.71 30.24
C ILE A 19 -41.66 30.98 30.15
N ILE A 20 -40.73 31.28 31.07
CA ILE A 20 -39.41 30.66 31.14
C ILE A 20 -39.51 29.18 31.48
N LYS A 21 -40.29 28.80 32.49
CA LYS A 21 -40.49 27.39 32.88
C LYS A 21 -41.10 26.58 31.72
N ASP A 22 -42.11 27.13 31.07
CA ASP A 22 -42.75 26.45 29.94
C ASP A 22 -41.83 26.33 28.73
N TYR A 23 -41.01 27.36 28.46
CA TYR A 23 -39.99 27.31 27.42
C TYR A 23 -38.98 26.20 27.69
N TRP A 24 -38.49 26.06 28.92
CA TRP A 24 -37.49 25.03 29.24
C TRP A 24 -38.08 23.64 29.54
N LYS A 25 -39.40 23.45 29.41
CA LYS A 25 -40.04 22.17 29.68
C LYS A 25 -39.62 21.10 28.66
N TYR A 26 -39.11 19.97 29.16
CA TYR A 26 -38.66 18.84 28.34
C TYR A 26 -39.12 17.51 28.93
N GLU A 27 -39.17 16.50 28.07
CA GLU A 27 -39.37 15.08 28.42
C GLU A 27 -38.21 14.24 27.86
N GLY A 28 -38.06 13.01 28.39
CA GLY A 28 -37.05 12.07 27.91
C GLY A 28 -35.59 12.49 28.13
N THR A 29 -34.67 11.71 27.56
CA THR A 29 -33.22 11.98 27.62
C THR A 29 -32.61 11.96 26.21
N PRO A 30 -31.75 12.92 25.84
CA PRO A 30 -31.19 13.96 26.71
C PRO A 30 -32.08 15.20 26.89
N PHE A 31 -32.87 15.61 25.88
CA PHE A 31 -33.85 16.71 25.95
C PHE A 31 -34.83 16.66 24.77
N ASP A 32 -36.06 16.17 24.98
CA ASP A 32 -37.16 16.39 24.04
C ASP A 32 -38.01 17.57 24.55
N PHE A 33 -37.68 18.78 24.08
CA PHE A 33 -38.40 20.00 24.47
C PHE A 33 -39.87 19.94 24.04
N ILE A 34 -40.77 19.96 25.02
CA ILE A 34 -42.22 19.83 24.81
C ILE A 34 -42.77 21.05 24.06
N ASN A 35 -42.25 22.23 24.41
CA ASN A 35 -42.71 23.49 23.87
C ASN A 35 -41.64 24.14 22.99
N LYS A 36 -41.79 24.00 21.67
CA LYS A 36 -40.96 24.75 20.71
C LYS A 36 -41.24 26.26 20.82
N PRO A 37 -40.29 27.14 20.42
CA PRO A 37 -40.45 28.60 20.55
C PRO A 37 -41.73 29.14 19.92
N LYS A 38 -42.16 28.56 18.78
CA LYS A 38 -43.43 28.90 18.12
C LYS A 38 -44.64 28.69 19.04
N LYS A 39 -44.71 27.54 19.72
CA LYS A 39 -45.82 27.19 20.62
C LYS A 39 -45.90 28.11 21.84
N ILE A 40 -44.74 28.52 22.37
CA ILE A 40 -44.68 29.50 23.47
C ILE A 40 -45.19 30.87 23.01
N ARG A 41 -44.74 31.34 21.84
CA ARG A 41 -45.20 32.61 21.27
C ARG A 41 -46.70 32.65 21.06
N ASP A 42 -47.26 31.56 20.51
CA ASP A 42 -48.70 31.46 20.26
C ASP A 42 -49.49 31.38 21.58
N LYS A 43 -48.97 30.69 22.61
CA LYS A 43 -49.62 30.56 23.93
C LYS A 43 -49.68 31.88 24.70
N TYR A 44 -48.61 32.68 24.65
CA TYR A 44 -48.50 33.93 25.42
C TYR A 44 -48.74 35.18 24.57
N THR A 45 -49.09 35.02 23.29
CA THR A 45 -49.35 36.12 22.35
C THR A 45 -48.19 37.13 22.28
N ILE A 46 -46.96 36.62 22.22
CA ILE A 46 -45.73 37.43 22.17
C ILE A 46 -44.95 37.25 20.87
N SER A 47 -44.17 38.26 20.48
CA SER A 47 -43.29 38.16 19.33
C SER A 47 -42.06 37.28 19.62
N GLN A 48 -41.33 36.87 18.57
CA GLN A 48 -40.04 36.18 18.76
C GLN A 48 -39.00 37.07 19.43
N GLN A 49 -39.06 38.39 19.17
CA GLN A 49 -38.15 39.34 19.79
C GLN A 49 -38.40 39.43 21.29
N ASP A 50 -39.68 39.48 21.70
CA ASP A 50 -40.05 39.52 23.12
C ASP A 50 -39.67 38.23 23.82
N LEU A 51 -39.94 37.07 23.21
CA LEU A 51 -39.50 35.79 23.75
C LEU A 51 -37.97 35.76 23.95
N ASN A 52 -37.19 36.28 23.01
CA ASN A 52 -35.73 36.35 23.16
C ASN A 52 -35.30 37.31 24.28
N LYS A 53 -36.01 38.44 24.46
CA LYS A 53 -35.80 39.41 25.56
C LYS A 53 -36.18 38.83 26.92
N ILE A 54 -37.08 37.85 26.96
CA ILE A 54 -37.47 37.15 28.19
C ILE A 54 -36.45 36.05 28.50
N ILE A 55 -36.19 35.13 27.56
CA ILE A 55 -35.40 33.92 27.84
C ILE A 55 -33.91 34.25 28.05
N LYS A 56 -33.29 35.02 27.16
CA LYS A 56 -31.82 35.19 27.12
C LYS A 56 -31.22 35.88 28.36
N PRO A 57 -31.80 36.98 28.90
CA PRO A 57 -31.24 37.64 30.07
C PRO A 57 -31.65 36.96 31.39
N TYR A 58 -32.87 36.42 31.48
CA TYR A 58 -33.43 35.96 32.75
C TYR A 58 -33.32 34.45 32.97
N SER A 59 -32.87 33.66 31.99
CA SER A 59 -32.77 32.22 32.16
C SER A 59 -31.52 31.63 31.54
N LYS A 60 -31.05 30.55 32.16
CA LYS A 60 -30.02 29.67 31.61
C LYS A 60 -30.25 28.24 32.08
N LEU A 61 -29.92 27.29 31.22
CA LEU A 61 -29.92 25.88 31.54
C LEU A 61 -28.47 25.42 31.70
N THR A 62 -28.18 24.81 32.84
CA THR A 62 -26.86 24.28 33.16
C THR A 62 -26.91 22.78 33.33
N PHE A 63 -25.87 22.08 32.88
CA PHE A 63 -25.77 20.62 33.00
C PHE A 63 -24.32 20.17 32.85
N TYR A 64 -24.07 18.91 33.19
CA TYR A 64 -22.75 18.30 33.04
C TYR A 64 -22.76 17.16 32.03
N PHE A 65 -21.79 17.17 31.12
CA PHE A 65 -21.45 15.99 30.34
C PHE A 65 -20.46 15.13 31.12
N HIS A 66 -20.68 13.82 31.12
CA HIS A 66 -19.78 12.86 31.76
C HIS A 66 -18.88 12.28 30.68
N CYS A 67 -17.59 12.48 30.81
CA CYS A 67 -16.60 11.85 29.94
C CYS A 67 -16.37 10.42 30.39
N THR A 68 -16.63 9.46 29.52
CA THR A 68 -16.48 8.03 29.86
C THR A 68 -15.01 7.59 29.92
N SER A 69 -14.10 8.34 29.30
CA SER A 69 -12.67 8.00 29.25
C SER A 69 -11.91 8.34 30.54
N CYS A 70 -12.16 9.49 31.15
CA CYS A 70 -11.46 9.91 32.38
C CYS A 70 -12.39 10.14 33.58
N ASN A 71 -13.68 9.83 33.45
CA ASN A 71 -14.71 10.05 34.46
C ASN A 71 -14.87 11.51 34.91
N SER A 72 -14.35 12.47 34.14
CA SER A 72 -14.55 13.90 34.42
C SER A 72 -15.97 14.34 34.04
N TYR A 73 -16.36 15.49 34.59
CA TYR A 73 -17.61 16.17 34.26
C TYR A 73 -17.30 17.53 33.66
N GLU A 74 -17.79 17.78 32.46
CA GLU A 74 -17.68 19.09 31.81
C GLU A 74 -18.97 19.88 32.00
N PHE A 75 -18.84 21.03 32.66
CA PHE A 75 -19.92 21.98 32.84
C PHE A 75 -20.31 22.62 31.51
N GLN A 76 -21.62 22.80 31.32
CA GLN A 76 -22.19 23.47 30.16
C GLN A 76 -23.25 24.46 30.62
N GLU A 77 -23.30 25.58 29.93
CA GLU A 77 -24.32 26.61 30.10
C GLU A 77 -24.89 26.96 28.74
N VAL A 78 -26.23 26.97 28.63
CA VAL A 78 -26.94 27.38 27.42
C VAL A 78 -28.10 28.30 27.75
N ARG A 79 -28.37 29.27 26.87
CA ARG A 79 -29.42 30.29 27.05
C ARG A 79 -30.57 30.17 26.05
N SER A 80 -30.59 29.09 25.26
CA SER A 80 -31.70 28.77 24.37
C SER A 80 -31.77 27.27 24.12
N GLN A 81 -32.95 26.79 23.73
CA GLN A 81 -33.15 25.42 23.26
C GLN A 81 -32.25 25.10 22.05
N SER A 82 -32.07 26.05 21.12
CA SER A 82 -31.24 25.86 19.93
C SER A 82 -29.77 25.64 20.30
N ALA A 83 -29.24 26.43 21.25
CA ALA A 83 -27.89 26.26 21.77
C ALA A 83 -27.74 24.91 22.49
N CYS A 84 -28.75 24.49 23.26
CA CYS A 84 -28.77 23.18 23.89
C CYS A 84 -28.68 22.04 22.86
N VAL A 85 -29.54 22.07 21.84
CA VAL A 85 -29.55 21.06 20.77
C VAL A 85 -28.22 21.04 20.01
N GLN A 86 -27.63 22.20 19.75
CA GLN A 86 -26.31 22.28 19.11
C GLN A 86 -25.23 21.61 19.97
N LYS A 87 -25.18 21.89 21.28
CA LYS A 87 -24.23 21.26 22.19
C LYS A 87 -24.38 19.73 22.23
N LEU A 88 -25.61 19.22 22.19
CA LEU A 88 -25.85 17.78 22.13
C LEU A 88 -25.34 17.15 20.83
N ARG A 89 -25.43 17.86 19.70
CA ARG A 89 -24.94 17.40 18.39
C ARG A 89 -23.42 17.41 18.29
N GLU A 90 -22.76 18.43 18.86
CA GLU A 90 -21.29 18.53 18.92
C GLU A 90 -20.67 17.31 19.63
N ILE A 91 -21.43 16.68 20.51
CA ILE A 91 -20.95 15.65 21.44
C ILE A 91 -21.32 14.23 21.02
N LYS A 92 -22.36 14.06 20.20
CA LYS A 92 -22.77 12.78 19.64
C LYS A 92 -22.78 12.83 18.10
N PRO A 93 -21.61 12.78 17.45
CA PRO A 93 -21.56 12.69 15.99
C PRO A 93 -22.19 11.37 15.47
N SER A 94 -22.20 10.32 16.28
CA SER A 94 -22.86 9.03 16.01
C SER A 94 -23.74 8.58 17.17
N LYS A 95 -24.75 7.73 16.90
CA LYS A 95 -25.58 7.08 17.92
C LYS A 95 -24.79 6.19 18.88
N PHE A 96 -23.57 5.79 18.48
CA PHE A 96 -22.71 4.86 19.22
C PHE A 96 -21.53 5.55 19.93
N ASP A 97 -21.34 6.86 19.74
CA ASP A 97 -20.19 7.56 20.33
C ASP A 97 -20.54 8.05 21.74
N GLU A 98 -19.72 7.64 22.71
CA GLU A 98 -19.71 8.18 24.06
C GLU A 98 -18.98 9.53 24.07
N PHE A 99 -19.44 10.45 24.91
CA PHE A 99 -18.79 11.75 25.04
C PHE A 99 -17.37 11.62 25.60
N ARG A 100 -16.42 12.28 24.95
CA ARG A 100 -15.05 12.46 25.43
C ARG A 100 -14.76 13.93 25.65
N CYS A 101 -14.15 14.24 26.79
CA CYS A 101 -13.72 15.60 27.11
C CYS A 101 -12.58 16.03 26.20
N GLU A 102 -12.41 17.35 26.06
CA GLU A 102 -11.36 17.92 25.21
C GLU A 102 -9.96 17.42 25.61
N HIS A 103 -9.73 17.25 26.91
CA HIS A 103 -8.48 16.72 27.44
C HIS A 103 -8.18 15.31 26.92
N CYS A 104 -9.15 14.39 26.96
CA CYS A 104 -8.98 13.03 26.46
C CYS A 104 -8.75 13.00 24.94
N GLU A 105 -9.50 13.81 24.19
CA GLU A 105 -9.31 13.94 22.74
C GLU A 105 -7.90 14.43 22.41
N ASN A 106 -7.39 15.41 23.15
CA ASN A 106 -6.04 15.92 22.96
C ASN A 106 -4.97 14.91 23.36
N GLN A 107 -5.15 14.16 24.45
CA GLN A 107 -4.26 13.07 24.83
C GLN A 107 -4.17 12.00 23.74
N MET A 108 -5.30 11.57 23.17
CA MET A 108 -5.29 10.60 22.07
C MET A 108 -4.59 11.11 20.82
N LYS A 109 -4.74 12.41 20.50
CA LYS A 109 -4.00 13.03 19.39
C LYS A 109 -2.49 13.00 19.66
N ILE A 110 -2.08 13.35 20.88
CA ILE A 110 -0.68 13.31 21.31
C ILE A 110 -0.14 11.87 21.24
N GLU A 111 -0.88 10.88 21.73
CA GLU A 111 -0.51 9.47 21.66
C GLU A 111 -0.37 8.99 20.21
N LYS A 112 -1.32 9.33 19.33
CA LYS A 112 -1.22 9.02 17.89
C LYS A 112 0.02 9.64 17.26
N LEU A 113 0.39 10.86 17.64
CA LEU A 113 1.62 11.51 17.17
C LEU A 113 2.87 10.82 17.72
N LYS A 114 2.88 10.47 19.01
CA LYS A 114 3.97 9.69 19.63
C LYS A 114 4.14 8.34 18.97
N GLN A 115 3.05 7.62 18.68
CA GLN A 115 3.08 6.33 17.99
C GLN A 115 3.67 6.47 16.59
N LYS A 116 3.21 7.46 15.81
CA LYS A 116 3.76 7.73 14.47
C LYS A 116 5.26 8.02 14.52
N GLU A 117 5.71 8.81 15.50
CA GLU A 117 7.14 9.11 15.65
C GLU A 117 7.94 7.88 16.08
N GLN A 118 7.39 7.03 16.95
CA GLN A 118 8.02 5.75 17.31
C GLN A 118 8.12 4.81 16.11
N ASP A 119 7.06 4.70 15.31
CA ASP A 119 7.04 3.87 14.10
C ASP A 119 8.05 4.38 13.06
N ARG A 120 8.17 5.72 12.91
CA ARG A 120 9.17 6.36 12.06
C ARG A 120 10.60 6.03 12.53
N LYS A 121 10.86 6.13 13.84
CA LYS A 121 12.17 5.77 14.42
C LYS A 121 12.51 4.29 14.21
N LYS A 122 11.54 3.39 14.43
CA LYS A 122 11.70 1.95 14.17
C LYS A 122 11.94 1.65 12.69
N MET A 123 11.30 2.38 11.78
CA MET A 123 11.54 2.27 10.35
C MET A 123 12.97 2.68 10.00
N ILE A 124 13.40 3.87 10.44
CA ILE A 124 14.77 4.36 10.19
C ILE A 124 15.81 3.39 10.72
N ALA A 125 15.67 2.92 11.96
CA ALA A 125 16.61 1.97 12.57
C ALA A 125 16.74 0.66 11.78
N ARG A 126 15.64 0.17 11.17
CA ARG A 126 15.66 -1.02 10.30
C ARG A 126 16.43 -0.76 9.01
N LEU A 127 16.20 0.38 8.36
CA LEU A 127 16.94 0.79 7.16
C LEU A 127 18.44 0.95 7.46
N GLU A 128 18.78 1.63 8.56
CA GLU A 128 20.18 1.84 8.96
C GLU A 128 20.89 0.52 9.27
N LYS A 129 20.19 -0.41 9.94
CA LYS A 129 20.70 -1.76 10.21
C LYS A 129 20.95 -2.54 8.91
N ALA A 130 20.02 -2.49 7.96
CA ALA A 130 20.20 -3.13 6.66
C ALA A 130 21.41 -2.58 5.90
N VAL A 131 21.71 -1.28 6.08
CA VAL A 131 22.91 -0.65 5.53
C VAL A 131 24.18 -1.13 6.22
N ASP A 132 24.19 -1.19 7.55
CA ASP A 132 25.34 -1.67 8.33
C ASP A 132 25.67 -3.15 8.03
N GLU A 133 24.63 -3.96 7.82
CA GLU A 133 24.74 -5.36 7.42
C GLU A 133 25.03 -5.56 5.93
N GLN A 134 25.07 -4.48 5.14
CA GLN A 134 25.27 -4.53 3.69
C GLN A 134 24.32 -5.50 2.98
N ARG A 135 23.04 -5.53 3.35
CA ARG A 135 22.07 -6.51 2.83
C ARG A 135 21.90 -6.49 1.31
N TRP A 136 22.33 -5.43 0.65
CA TRP A 136 22.40 -5.38 -0.81
C TRP A 136 23.34 -6.44 -1.40
N GLU A 137 24.29 -6.98 -0.63
CA GLU A 137 25.18 -8.06 -1.07
C GLU A 137 24.43 -9.38 -1.33
N GLU A 138 23.26 -9.56 -0.73
CA GLU A 138 22.40 -10.73 -0.94
C GLU A 138 21.46 -10.58 -2.14
N LEU A 139 21.35 -9.38 -2.72
CA LEU A 139 20.53 -9.14 -3.89
C LEU A 139 21.08 -9.87 -5.12
N LYS A 140 20.18 -10.33 -5.98
CA LYS A 140 20.56 -10.81 -7.32
C LYS A 140 20.87 -9.61 -8.22
N ASP A 141 21.56 -9.87 -9.33
CA ASP A 141 22.08 -8.82 -10.22
C ASP A 141 21.02 -7.81 -10.69
N PHE A 142 19.79 -8.27 -10.95
CA PHE A 142 18.71 -7.39 -11.36
C PHE A 142 18.33 -6.42 -10.24
N GLU A 143 18.06 -6.92 -9.03
CA GLU A 143 17.68 -6.12 -7.87
C GLU A 143 18.84 -5.22 -7.42
N TYR A 144 20.07 -5.71 -7.47
CA TYR A 144 21.27 -4.94 -7.15
C TYR A 144 21.45 -3.74 -8.09
N LYS A 145 21.25 -3.93 -9.41
CA LYS A 145 21.23 -2.84 -10.38
C LYS A 145 20.00 -1.95 -10.24
N LEU A 146 18.85 -2.52 -9.89
CA LEU A 146 17.64 -1.74 -9.63
C LEU A 146 17.84 -0.80 -8.43
N LEU A 147 18.55 -1.23 -7.39
CA LEU A 147 18.84 -0.41 -6.22
C LEU A 147 19.62 0.86 -6.60
N ASP A 148 20.64 0.73 -7.45
CA ASP A 148 21.40 1.86 -8.02
C ASP A 148 20.48 2.85 -8.73
N HIS A 149 19.56 2.33 -9.56
CA HIS A 149 18.58 3.17 -10.22
C HIS A 149 17.60 3.81 -9.23
N CYS A 150 17.24 3.14 -8.13
CA CYS A 150 16.36 3.72 -7.10
C CYS A 150 17.04 4.84 -6.31
N ILE A 151 18.36 4.80 -6.15
CA ILE A 151 19.11 5.88 -5.51
C ILE A 151 19.15 7.14 -6.40
N SER A 152 19.20 6.96 -7.72
CA SER A 152 19.45 8.04 -8.69
C SER A 152 18.22 8.54 -9.45
N LYS A 153 17.05 7.89 -9.30
CA LYS A 153 15.84 8.19 -10.08
C LYS A 153 14.61 8.20 -9.21
N ASP A 154 13.52 8.76 -9.73
CA ASP A 154 12.19 8.58 -9.14
C ASP A 154 11.40 7.43 -9.80
N LEU A 155 10.20 7.14 -9.29
CA LEU A 155 9.38 6.06 -9.82
C LEU A 155 8.90 6.30 -11.26
N ALA A 156 8.66 7.55 -11.66
CA ALA A 156 8.19 7.87 -13.01
C ALA A 156 9.32 7.62 -14.03
N GLU A 157 10.54 8.04 -13.70
CA GLU A 157 11.73 7.79 -14.49
C GLU A 157 12.06 6.30 -14.59
N LEU A 158 11.92 5.53 -13.50
CA LEU A 158 12.07 4.07 -13.54
C LEU A 158 11.02 3.42 -14.44
N LYS A 159 9.75 3.81 -14.34
CA LYS A 159 8.68 3.26 -15.21
C LYS A 159 8.96 3.54 -16.67
N GLN A 160 9.47 4.73 -16.99
CA GLN A 160 9.88 5.05 -18.35
C GLN A 160 11.07 4.17 -18.77
N PHE A 161 12.15 4.12 -17.99
CA PHE A 161 13.33 3.34 -18.32
C PHE A 161 13.03 1.85 -18.54
N TYR A 162 12.36 1.20 -17.59
CA TYR A 162 12.05 -0.23 -17.67
C TYR A 162 10.88 -0.52 -18.62
N GLY A 163 9.88 0.35 -18.70
CA GLY A 163 8.68 0.11 -19.51
C GLY A 163 8.85 0.43 -21.00
N THR A 164 9.55 1.51 -21.35
CA THR A 164 9.68 1.93 -22.76
C THR A 164 10.99 1.51 -23.40
N LYS A 165 12.12 1.54 -22.67
CA LYS A 165 13.44 1.20 -23.26
C LYS A 165 13.75 -0.29 -23.22
N LEU A 166 13.24 -1.03 -22.21
CA LEU A 166 13.56 -2.45 -22.00
C LEU A 166 12.37 -3.40 -22.29
N GLY A 167 11.16 -2.87 -22.50
CA GLY A 167 9.96 -3.61 -22.90
C GLY A 167 8.96 -3.90 -21.77
N LYS A 168 7.71 -4.19 -22.13
CA LYS A 168 6.57 -4.33 -21.19
C LYS A 168 6.78 -5.39 -20.10
N ASP A 169 7.47 -6.49 -20.38
CA ASP A 169 7.72 -7.54 -19.39
C ASP A 169 8.70 -7.09 -18.28
N GLN A 170 9.56 -6.11 -18.58
CA GLN A 170 10.49 -5.56 -17.60
C GLN A 170 9.80 -4.62 -16.61
N ILE A 171 8.61 -4.11 -16.93
CA ILE A 171 7.81 -3.34 -15.97
C ILE A 171 7.31 -4.22 -14.82
N LYS A 172 6.96 -5.48 -15.11
CA LYS A 172 6.55 -6.45 -14.08
C LYS A 172 7.74 -6.80 -13.19
N ARG A 173 8.91 -7.01 -13.80
CA ARG A 173 10.16 -7.26 -13.06
C ARG A 173 10.58 -6.07 -12.19
N LEU A 174 10.43 -4.83 -12.69
CA LEU A 174 10.65 -3.62 -11.90
C LEU A 174 9.84 -3.63 -10.61
N PHE A 175 8.51 -3.79 -10.69
CA PHE A 175 7.68 -3.77 -9.49
C PHE A 175 7.96 -4.94 -8.54
N ARG A 176 8.24 -6.14 -9.07
CA ARG A 176 8.69 -7.27 -8.26
C ARG A 176 10.00 -6.96 -7.53
N GLY A 177 10.97 -6.38 -8.23
CA GLY A 177 12.24 -5.97 -7.65
C GLY A 177 12.07 -4.90 -6.57
N LEU A 178 11.17 -3.93 -6.76
CA LEU A 178 10.86 -2.92 -5.75
C LEU A 178 10.33 -3.52 -4.44
N TYR A 179 9.47 -4.55 -4.52
CA TYR A 179 9.02 -5.27 -3.32
C TYR A 179 10.16 -6.05 -2.66
N ILE A 180 11.05 -6.66 -3.43
CA ILE A 180 12.24 -7.33 -2.88
C ILE A 180 13.14 -6.32 -2.16
N LEU A 181 13.39 -5.13 -2.74
CA LEU A 181 14.20 -4.11 -2.08
C LEU A 181 13.57 -3.61 -0.76
N GLU A 182 12.24 -3.57 -0.66
CA GLU A 182 11.54 -3.27 0.60
C GLU A 182 11.66 -4.43 1.61
N GLU A 183 11.57 -5.68 1.15
CA GLU A 183 11.75 -6.87 1.99
C GLU A 183 13.15 -6.95 2.60
N PHE A 184 14.18 -6.54 1.85
CA PHE A 184 15.56 -6.41 2.32
C PHE A 184 15.79 -5.16 3.20
N GLU A 185 14.76 -4.36 3.45
CA GLU A 185 14.81 -3.12 4.23
C GLU A 185 15.79 -2.09 3.63
N LEU A 186 15.92 -2.04 2.30
CA LEU A 186 16.79 -1.10 1.58
C LEU A 186 16.04 0.15 1.10
N LEU A 187 14.73 0.08 0.99
CA LEU A 187 13.86 1.21 0.69
C LEU A 187 12.49 1.03 1.35
N VAL A 188 11.67 2.08 1.31
CA VAL A 188 10.27 2.04 1.78
C VAL A 188 9.34 2.38 0.64
N LEU A 189 8.36 1.51 0.35
CA LEU A 189 7.38 1.76 -0.69
C LEU A 189 6.25 2.66 -0.17
N LYS A 190 5.89 3.65 -0.99
CA LYS A 190 4.72 4.51 -0.77
C LYS A 190 3.57 3.92 -1.58
N THR A 191 2.70 3.17 -0.91
CA THR A 191 1.56 2.50 -1.55
C THR A 191 0.24 3.24 -1.32
N ASP A 192 -0.65 3.11 -2.29
CA ASP A 192 -2.03 3.54 -2.21
C ASP A 192 -2.82 2.62 -1.26
N ARG A 193 -3.52 3.19 -0.27
CA ARG A 193 -4.18 2.42 0.79
C ARG A 193 -5.22 1.41 0.30
N TYR A 194 -5.82 1.65 -0.87
CA TYR A 194 -6.93 0.84 -1.37
C TYR A 194 -6.48 -0.12 -2.46
N SER A 195 -5.69 0.38 -3.42
CA SER A 195 -5.26 -0.40 -4.58
C SER A 195 -3.96 -1.17 -4.36
N LYS A 196 -3.24 -0.91 -3.24
CA LYS A 196 -1.86 -1.38 -2.98
C LYS A 196 -0.88 -1.03 -4.12
N THR A 197 -1.24 -0.06 -4.95
CA THR A 197 -0.41 0.37 -6.07
C THR A 197 0.74 1.20 -5.54
N ILE A 198 1.96 0.90 -6.00
CA ILE A 198 3.16 1.69 -5.66
C ILE A 198 3.04 3.07 -6.34
N ARG A 199 2.97 4.12 -5.52
CA ARG A 199 2.93 5.53 -5.90
C ARG A 199 4.31 6.18 -5.88
N GLY A 200 5.23 5.64 -5.08
CA GLY A 200 6.60 6.10 -4.97
C GLY A 200 7.38 5.20 -4.02
N TYR A 201 8.59 5.61 -3.69
CA TYR A 201 9.42 4.98 -2.68
C TYR A 201 10.34 6.02 -2.04
N GLU A 202 11.03 5.62 -0.99
CA GLU A 202 12.01 6.45 -0.29
C GLU A 202 13.23 5.61 0.06
N VAL A 203 14.41 6.18 -0.19
CA VAL A 203 15.70 5.57 0.13
C VAL A 203 16.36 6.38 1.24
N HIS A 204 16.85 5.69 2.27
CA HIS A 204 17.52 6.34 3.40
C HIS A 204 18.85 6.96 2.98
N GLU A 205 19.20 8.12 3.54
CA GLU A 205 20.40 8.86 3.13
C GLU A 205 21.69 8.04 3.36
N LYS A 206 21.78 7.36 4.51
CA LYS A 206 22.89 6.45 4.82
C LYS A 206 23.11 5.38 3.74
N LEU A 207 22.06 4.91 3.07
CA LEU A 207 22.21 3.97 1.96
C LEU A 207 22.82 4.66 0.74
N LYS A 208 22.39 5.89 0.41
CA LYS A 208 22.95 6.66 -0.71
C LYS A 208 24.44 6.96 -0.52
N GLU A 209 24.85 7.22 0.72
CA GLU A 209 26.25 7.50 1.07
C GLU A 209 27.13 6.25 1.03
N ASN A 210 26.59 5.10 1.45
CA ASN A 210 27.37 3.87 1.65
C ASN A 210 27.31 2.91 0.47
N PHE A 211 26.24 2.93 -0.33
CA PHE A 211 26.10 2.05 -1.49
C PHE A 211 26.84 2.62 -2.70
N LYS A 212 27.70 1.79 -3.29
CA LYS A 212 28.33 2.08 -4.59
C LYS A 212 28.08 0.90 -5.50
N TYR A 213 27.42 1.15 -6.62
CA TYR A 213 27.19 0.12 -7.61
C TYR A 213 28.52 -0.32 -8.21
N ASN A 214 28.95 -1.50 -7.78
CA ASN A 214 30.05 -2.24 -8.39
C ASN A 214 29.43 -3.44 -9.10
N PRO A 215 29.34 -3.45 -10.44
CA PRO A 215 28.82 -4.60 -11.15
C PRO A 215 29.62 -5.82 -10.72
N ARG A 216 28.94 -6.82 -10.17
CA ARG A 216 29.60 -8.06 -9.80
C ARG A 216 30.25 -8.61 -11.06
N PRO A 217 31.53 -9.04 -11.01
CA PRO A 217 32.08 -9.80 -12.12
C PRO A 217 31.09 -10.91 -12.40
N TYR A 218 30.74 -11.10 -13.67
CA TYR A 218 29.80 -12.13 -14.10
C TYR A 218 30.35 -13.47 -13.60
N LYS A 219 29.91 -13.88 -12.41
CA LYS A 219 30.17 -15.20 -11.89
C LYS A 219 29.22 -16.05 -12.70
N ASN A 220 29.75 -16.72 -13.71
CA ASN A 220 29.17 -17.98 -14.14
C ASN A 220 29.09 -18.83 -12.88
N SER A 221 27.98 -18.79 -12.15
CA SER A 221 27.63 -19.76 -11.14
C SER A 221 27.16 -21.01 -11.89
N ILE A 222 28.11 -21.62 -12.57
CA ILE A 222 28.16 -23.03 -12.87
C ILE A 222 29.54 -23.36 -12.33
N ASP A 223 29.65 -24.36 -11.46
CA ASP A 223 30.93 -25.03 -11.26
C ASP A 223 31.63 -25.13 -12.63
N GLU A 224 32.91 -24.78 -12.74
CA GLU A 224 33.64 -24.86 -14.01
C GLU A 224 33.68 -26.33 -14.49
N GLU A 225 32.58 -26.80 -15.07
CA GLU A 225 32.61 -27.78 -16.13
C GLU A 225 33.20 -27.07 -17.35
N PRO A 226 34.16 -27.70 -18.02
CA PRO A 226 34.83 -27.10 -19.17
C PRO A 226 33.78 -26.64 -20.18
N GLU A 227 33.93 -25.42 -20.68
CA GLU A 227 33.06 -24.86 -21.72
C GLU A 227 33.21 -25.75 -22.97
N ILE A 228 32.25 -26.65 -23.17
CA ILE A 228 32.22 -27.52 -24.34
C ILE A 228 31.82 -26.65 -25.52
N ASP A 229 32.76 -26.43 -26.43
CA ASP A 229 32.51 -25.76 -27.70
C ASP A 229 31.62 -26.66 -28.57
N PHE A 230 30.30 -26.48 -28.46
CA PHE A 230 29.30 -27.19 -29.25
C PHE A 230 29.41 -26.93 -30.76
N ASP A 231 30.25 -25.98 -31.21
CA ASP A 231 30.57 -25.79 -32.64
C ASP A 231 31.74 -26.68 -33.10
N GLN A 232 32.49 -27.29 -32.16
CA GLN A 232 33.53 -28.29 -32.44
C GLN A 232 33.05 -29.75 -32.31
N LEU A 233 31.88 -29.98 -31.71
CA LEU A 233 31.29 -31.31 -31.59
C LEU A 233 30.60 -31.75 -32.90
N ASP A 234 30.65 -33.06 -33.17
CA ASP A 234 29.95 -33.70 -34.29
C ASP A 234 28.42 -33.76 -34.02
N ALA A 235 27.79 -32.59 -33.99
CA ALA A 235 26.37 -32.40 -33.72
C ALA A 235 25.56 -32.23 -35.01
N LEU A 236 24.43 -32.93 -35.08
CA LEU A 236 23.45 -32.77 -36.14
C LEU A 236 22.47 -31.64 -35.79
N LYS A 237 22.61 -30.51 -36.47
CA LYS A 237 21.81 -29.29 -36.26
C LYS A 237 20.77 -29.10 -37.36
N PHE A 238 19.49 -28.97 -36.98
CA PHE A 238 18.37 -28.69 -37.88
C PHE A 238 17.79 -27.31 -37.62
N LEU A 239 17.66 -26.52 -38.69
CA LEU A 239 16.81 -25.34 -38.70
C LEU A 239 15.41 -25.74 -39.18
N LEU A 240 14.41 -25.52 -38.33
CA LEU A 240 13.00 -25.76 -38.61
C LEU A 240 12.30 -24.41 -38.89
N PRO A 241 12.23 -23.97 -40.15
CA PRO A 241 11.59 -22.70 -40.49
C PRO A 241 10.08 -22.78 -40.31
N VAL A 242 9.46 -21.64 -39.99
CA VAL A 242 8.00 -21.53 -39.91
C VAL A 242 7.39 -21.79 -41.29
N ASN A 243 6.41 -22.69 -41.36
CA ASN A 243 5.66 -22.98 -42.57
C ASN A 243 4.72 -21.82 -42.91
N ARG A 244 5.17 -20.91 -43.76
CA ARG A 244 4.39 -19.74 -44.20
C ARG A 244 3.32 -20.07 -45.26
N THR A 245 3.33 -21.30 -45.76
CA THR A 245 2.42 -21.78 -46.82
C THR A 245 1.38 -22.77 -46.29
N LYS A 246 1.06 -22.69 -44.99
CA LYS A 246 0.03 -23.52 -44.34
C LYS A 246 -1.33 -23.27 -45.00
N LEU A 247 -1.87 -24.31 -45.66
CA LEU A 247 -3.15 -24.27 -46.38
C LEU A 247 -4.28 -24.86 -45.53
N ARG A 248 -3.96 -25.75 -44.58
CA ARG A 248 -4.93 -26.44 -43.72
C ARG A 248 -4.54 -26.35 -42.25
N PRO A 249 -5.49 -26.38 -41.29
CA PRO A 249 -5.21 -26.34 -39.86
C PRO A 249 -4.25 -27.43 -39.37
N ASP A 250 -4.25 -28.59 -40.02
CA ASP A 250 -3.43 -29.76 -39.63
C ASP A 250 -2.04 -29.77 -40.28
N ASP A 251 -1.71 -28.81 -41.14
CA ASP A 251 -0.37 -28.74 -41.72
C ASP A 251 0.68 -28.46 -40.64
N PRO A 252 1.89 -29.05 -40.76
CA PRO A 252 2.96 -28.86 -39.80
C PRO A 252 3.32 -27.37 -39.69
N ARG A 253 3.39 -26.89 -38.44
CA ARG A 253 3.73 -25.49 -38.11
C ARG A 253 5.14 -25.11 -38.59
N TYR A 254 6.06 -26.07 -38.58
CA TYR A 254 7.42 -25.92 -39.08
C TYR A 254 7.63 -26.91 -40.22
N ALA A 255 8.01 -26.40 -41.39
CA ALA A 255 8.23 -27.21 -42.57
C ALA A 255 9.25 -26.54 -43.47
N GLY A 256 10.20 -27.32 -43.96
CA GLY A 256 11.26 -26.86 -44.84
C GLY A 256 11.91 -28.03 -45.57
N ARG A 257 12.81 -27.72 -46.49
CA ARG A 257 13.65 -28.71 -47.17
C ARG A 257 15.11 -28.37 -46.91
N THR A 258 15.92 -29.37 -46.63
CA THR A 258 17.37 -29.21 -46.45
C THR A 258 18.11 -30.20 -47.34
N LYS A 259 19.36 -29.88 -47.67
CA LYS A 259 20.29 -30.78 -48.37
C LYS A 259 21.51 -30.94 -47.47
N PHE A 260 21.89 -32.19 -47.22
CA PHE A 260 23.10 -32.49 -46.47
C PHE A 260 24.27 -32.64 -47.45
N PRO A 261 25.33 -31.82 -47.31
CA PRO A 261 26.48 -31.88 -48.22
C PRO A 261 27.36 -33.10 -47.97
N LYS A 262 27.16 -33.81 -46.85
CA LYS A 262 27.90 -35.00 -46.44
C LYS A 262 26.91 -36.09 -46.02
N ARG A 263 27.36 -37.36 -46.06
CA ARG A 263 26.61 -38.48 -45.51
C ARG A 263 26.45 -38.28 -44.00
N ILE A 264 25.22 -38.50 -43.50
CA ILE A 264 24.94 -38.55 -42.06
C ILE A 264 24.82 -40.01 -41.66
N ILE A 265 25.46 -40.38 -40.56
CA ILE A 265 25.35 -41.70 -39.94
C ILE A 265 24.93 -41.47 -38.48
N ILE A 266 23.86 -42.13 -38.05
CA ILE A 266 23.46 -42.19 -36.64
C ILE A 266 23.76 -43.62 -36.21
N GLU A 267 24.76 -43.78 -35.35
CA GLU A 267 25.27 -45.08 -34.94
C GLU A 267 24.26 -45.83 -34.05
N PRO A 268 24.04 -47.14 -34.27
CA PRO A 268 23.19 -47.95 -33.41
C PRO A 268 23.81 -48.11 -32.02
N ASN A 269 22.97 -48.21 -30.98
CA ASN A 269 23.36 -48.36 -29.58
C ASN A 269 24.20 -47.20 -28.99
N VAL A 270 24.17 -46.03 -29.62
CA VAL A 270 24.71 -44.78 -29.04
C VAL A 270 23.55 -43.95 -28.48
N GLU A 271 23.69 -43.44 -27.27
CA GLU A 271 22.70 -42.56 -26.65
C GLU A 271 22.91 -41.12 -27.15
N TYR A 272 21.87 -40.51 -27.71
CA TYR A 272 21.93 -39.15 -28.22
C TYR A 272 21.09 -38.21 -27.36
N SER A 273 21.70 -37.08 -27.01
CA SER A 273 21.04 -35.97 -26.36
C SER A 273 20.49 -34.99 -27.40
N PHE A 274 19.30 -34.44 -27.15
CA PHE A 274 18.67 -33.47 -28.04
C PHE A 274 18.16 -32.24 -27.29
N ALA A 275 18.23 -31.09 -27.94
CA ALA A 275 17.71 -29.83 -27.42
C ALA A 275 16.97 -29.06 -28.52
N LEU A 276 15.89 -28.39 -28.12
CA LEU A 276 15.03 -27.61 -29.00
C LEU A 276 14.83 -26.22 -28.39
N TRP A 277 15.09 -25.16 -29.15
CA TRP A 277 14.84 -23.79 -28.70
C TRP A 277 14.30 -22.88 -29.81
N GLU A 278 13.54 -21.87 -29.40
CA GLU A 278 12.95 -20.87 -30.29
C GLU A 278 13.92 -19.71 -30.54
N ARG A 279 14.01 -19.29 -31.80
CA ARG A 279 14.79 -18.13 -32.21
C ARG A 279 13.92 -16.89 -32.24
N SER A 280 14.56 -15.71 -32.17
CA SER A 280 13.89 -14.40 -32.22
C SER A 280 13.02 -14.16 -33.47
N ASN A 281 13.25 -14.92 -34.55
CA ASN A 281 12.45 -14.87 -35.78
C ASN A 281 11.32 -15.93 -35.84
N GLY A 282 11.03 -16.61 -34.72
CA GLY A 282 10.00 -17.63 -34.58
C GLY A 282 10.33 -18.99 -35.21
N SER A 283 11.53 -19.18 -35.78
CA SER A 283 12.02 -20.50 -36.21
C SER A 283 12.50 -21.33 -35.02
N LEU A 284 12.49 -22.65 -35.16
CA LEU A 284 13.04 -23.56 -34.15
C LEU A 284 14.41 -24.08 -34.57
N TYR A 285 15.29 -24.26 -33.59
CA TYR A 285 16.57 -24.94 -33.75
C TYR A 285 16.53 -26.24 -32.95
N LEU A 286 16.78 -27.36 -33.63
CA LEU A 286 16.90 -28.68 -33.03
C LEU A 286 18.35 -29.13 -33.18
N THR A 287 18.97 -29.55 -32.09
CA THR A 287 20.31 -30.15 -32.12
C THR A 287 20.24 -31.56 -31.55
N LEU A 288 20.96 -32.48 -32.17
CA LEU A 288 21.15 -33.86 -31.73
C LEU A 288 22.65 -34.16 -31.71
N LEU A 289 23.16 -34.71 -30.63
CA LEU A 289 24.57 -35.10 -30.50
C LEU A 289 24.72 -36.31 -29.57
N PRO A 290 25.77 -37.14 -29.74
CA PRO A 290 26.08 -38.19 -28.78
C PRO A 290 26.20 -37.63 -27.37
N THR A 291 25.63 -38.32 -26.39
CA THR A 291 25.61 -37.84 -24.99
C THR A 291 27.01 -37.80 -24.38
N ASP A 292 27.89 -38.72 -24.80
CA ASP A 292 29.31 -38.77 -24.40
C ASP A 292 30.07 -37.49 -24.79
N ASP A 293 29.62 -36.77 -25.82
CA ASP A 293 30.24 -35.53 -26.27
C ASP A 293 29.85 -34.31 -25.39
N ILE A 294 28.76 -34.43 -24.62
CA ILE A 294 28.30 -33.40 -23.67
C ILE A 294 28.91 -33.61 -22.27
N TYR A 295 29.23 -34.85 -21.92
CA TYR A 295 29.83 -35.18 -20.62
C TYR A 295 30.94 -36.21 -20.82
N PRO A 296 32.20 -35.79 -21.06
CA PRO A 296 33.31 -36.72 -21.18
C PRO A 296 33.61 -37.34 -19.80
N SER A 297 32.89 -38.40 -19.44
CA SER A 297 33.20 -39.18 -18.24
C SER A 297 34.47 -40.00 -18.48
N PRO A 298 35.37 -40.18 -17.48
CA PRO A 298 36.55 -40.99 -17.64
C PRO A 298 36.16 -42.45 -17.91
N ARG A 299 36.67 -43.00 -19.02
CA ARG A 299 36.48 -44.41 -19.36
C ARG A 299 37.22 -45.29 -18.36
N VAL A 300 36.48 -46.08 -17.58
CA VAL A 300 37.05 -47.25 -16.89
C VAL A 300 36.87 -48.43 -17.85
N SER A 301 37.98 -48.94 -18.38
CA SER A 301 37.94 -50.17 -19.20
C SER A 301 37.42 -51.33 -18.35
N PRO A 302 36.51 -52.16 -18.87
CA PRO A 302 36.10 -53.38 -18.17
C PRO A 302 37.27 -54.37 -18.14
N LEU A 303 37.49 -54.97 -16.96
CA LEU A 303 38.41 -56.09 -16.74
C LEU A 303 37.94 -57.36 -17.47
#